data_AF-A0A1V6BT28-F1
#
_entry.id   AF-A0A1V6BT28-F1
#
_cell.length_a   1.000
_cell.length_b   1.000
_cell.length_c   1.000
_cell.angle_alpha   90.00
_cell.angle_beta   90.00
_cell.angle_gamma   90.00
#
_symmetry.space_group_name_H-M   'P 1'
#
loop_
_entity.id
_entity.type
_entity.pdbx_description
1 polymer ?
#
loop_
_entity_poly.entity_id
_entity_poly.type
_entity_poly.pdbx_seq_one_letter_code
_entity_poly.pdbx_strand_id
1 'polypeptide(L)'
;MTKSNRLFHFIVSKNINCRIDFLRENLNIKSNCELFDYIIEKISKNMPKLKEIIGDHKSEYDFIDTEDRSRIDKYVRLNENKYKTLKKWHYLFNEYGISVILRDIIKFFYEGIVKYGADKFLDLIDKNLNLHKIKYAMKNILTHMMKISIKKRLLYSTVVQNLLDYS
;
A
#
# COMPACT_ATOMS: atom_id res chain seq x y z
N MET A 1 25.41 -13.50 -16.13
CA MET A 1 24.06 -13.36 -15.55
C MET A 1 24.17 -12.51 -14.30
N THR A 2 23.68 -11.26 -14.34
CA THR A 2 23.61 -10.39 -13.16
C THR A 2 22.65 -11.03 -12.15
N LYS A 3 23.19 -11.57 -11.04
CA LYS A 3 22.39 -12.07 -9.92
C LYS A 3 21.48 -10.92 -9.46
N SER A 4 20.18 -11.09 -9.65
CA SER A 4 19.19 -10.19 -9.09
C SER A 4 19.25 -10.32 -7.57
N ASN A 5 19.85 -9.35 -6.87
CA ASN A 5 19.87 -9.25 -5.40
C ASN A 5 18.46 -8.93 -4.88
N ARG A 6 17.52 -9.87 -5.05
CA ARG A 6 16.18 -9.78 -4.48
C ARG A 6 16.17 -10.55 -3.16
N LEU A 7 16.07 -9.80 -2.06
CA LEU A 7 16.40 -10.27 -0.71
C LEU A 7 15.18 -10.58 0.16
N PHE A 8 13.97 -10.25 -0.30
CA PHE A 8 12.77 -10.36 0.52
C PHE A 8 11.66 -11.10 -0.21
N HIS A 9 11.01 -12.02 0.50
CA HIS A 9 9.93 -12.87 0.02
C HIS A 9 8.73 -12.69 0.94
N PHE A 10 7.54 -12.53 0.36
CA PHE A 10 6.31 -12.49 1.14
C PHE A 10 5.26 -13.43 0.54
N ILE A 11 4.65 -14.26 1.39
CA ILE A 11 3.58 -15.19 1.00
C ILE A 11 2.27 -14.43 1.00
N VAL A 12 1.61 -14.36 -0.15
CA VAL A 12 0.29 -13.73 -0.26
C VAL A 12 -0.83 -14.76 -0.15
N SER A 13 -1.90 -14.38 0.56
CA SER A 13 -3.14 -15.18 0.58
C SER A 13 -3.82 -15.16 -0.78
N LYS A 14 -4.73 -16.11 -1.05
CA LYS A 14 -5.50 -16.18 -2.30
C LYS A 14 -6.19 -14.85 -2.61
N ASN A 15 -6.81 -14.22 -1.62
CA ASN A 15 -7.49 -12.94 -1.77
C ASN A 15 -6.53 -11.78 -2.13
N ILE A 16 -5.32 -11.79 -1.58
CA ILE A 16 -4.30 -10.78 -1.95
C ILE A 16 -3.79 -11.06 -3.37
N ASN A 17 -3.61 -12.33 -3.74
CA ASN A 17 -3.19 -12.71 -5.09
C ASN A 17 -4.19 -12.22 -6.14
N CYS A 18 -5.50 -12.42 -5.95
CA CYS A 18 -6.52 -11.93 -6.87
C CYS A 18 -6.45 -10.40 -7.06
N ARG A 19 -6.11 -9.64 -6.01
CA ARG A 19 -5.90 -8.19 -6.13
C ARG A 19 -4.64 -7.86 -6.91
N ILE A 20 -3.56 -8.59 -6.69
CA ILE A 20 -2.30 -8.43 -7.44
C ILE A 20 -2.54 -8.71 -8.93
N ASP A 21 -3.26 -9.78 -9.26
CA ASP A 21 -3.59 -10.14 -10.64
C ASP A 21 -4.44 -9.04 -11.30
N PHE A 22 -5.49 -8.59 -10.61
CA PHE A 22 -6.29 -7.44 -11.06
C PHE A 22 -5.45 -6.18 -11.31
N LEU A 23 -4.53 -5.85 -10.39
CA LEU A 23 -3.67 -4.69 -10.53
C LEU A 23 -2.71 -4.83 -11.72
N ARG A 24 -2.15 -6.02 -11.95
CA ARG A 24 -1.27 -6.29 -13.09
C ARG A 24 -1.99 -6.12 -14.41
N GLU A 25 -3.20 -6.65 -14.51
CA GLU A 25 -4.03 -6.52 -15.72
C GLU A 25 -4.37 -5.06 -16.00
N ASN A 26 -4.87 -4.34 -14.99
CA ASN A 26 -5.31 -2.95 -15.15
C ASN A 26 -4.17 -1.95 -15.34
N LEU A 27 -2.95 -2.28 -14.89
CA LEU A 27 -1.76 -1.44 -15.06
C LEU A 27 -0.86 -1.91 -16.20
N ASN A 28 -1.24 -2.97 -16.92
CA ASN A 28 -0.45 -3.60 -17.97
C ASN A 28 0.98 -3.99 -17.51
N ILE A 29 1.09 -4.59 -16.31
CA ILE A 29 2.36 -4.96 -15.69
C ILE A 29 2.58 -6.48 -15.74
N LYS A 30 3.72 -6.89 -16.29
CA LYS A 30 3.98 -8.28 -16.66
C LYS A 30 4.37 -9.16 -15.48
N SER A 31 4.87 -8.61 -14.37
CA SER A 31 5.24 -9.41 -13.20
C SER A 31 4.85 -8.77 -11.88
N ASN A 32 4.68 -9.60 -10.83
CA ASN A 32 4.47 -9.09 -9.47
C ASN A 32 5.60 -8.15 -9.07
N CYS A 33 6.85 -8.49 -9.37
CA CYS A 33 8.01 -7.68 -8.98
C CYS A 33 7.95 -6.27 -9.58
N GLU A 34 7.66 -6.17 -10.88
CA GLU A 34 7.46 -4.86 -11.54
C GLU A 34 6.28 -4.09 -10.93
N LEU A 35 5.18 -4.78 -10.59
CA LEU A 35 4.03 -4.13 -9.96
C LEU A 35 4.43 -3.49 -8.63
N PHE A 36 5.17 -4.22 -7.80
CA PHE A 36 5.62 -3.69 -6.52
C PHE A 36 6.65 -2.58 -6.67
N ASP A 37 7.57 -2.70 -7.63
CA ASP A 37 8.53 -1.64 -7.92
C ASP A 37 7.83 -0.34 -8.33
N TYR A 38 6.81 -0.45 -9.17
CA TYR A 38 5.94 0.64 -9.63
C TYR A 38 5.13 1.28 -8.49
N ILE A 39 4.42 0.45 -7.72
CA ILE A 39 3.63 0.90 -6.57
C ILE A 39 4.49 1.64 -5.56
N ILE A 40 5.65 1.07 -5.20
CA ILE A 40 6.57 1.69 -4.24
C ILE A 40 7.01 3.06 -4.76
N GLU A 41 7.35 3.16 -6.04
CA GLU A 41 7.78 4.42 -6.64
C GLU A 41 6.70 5.50 -6.60
N LYS A 42 5.46 5.15 -7.02
CA LYS A 42 4.33 6.08 -7.03
C LYS A 42 3.99 6.60 -5.63
N ILE A 43 3.95 5.72 -4.64
CA ILE A 43 3.54 6.12 -3.29
C ILE A 43 4.66 6.79 -2.49
N SER A 44 5.94 6.51 -2.81
CA SER A 44 7.12 7.07 -2.12
C SER A 44 7.03 8.58 -1.94
N LYS A 45 6.54 9.30 -2.97
CA LYS A 45 6.42 10.76 -2.99
C LYS A 45 5.45 11.30 -1.93
N ASN A 46 4.46 10.49 -1.55
CA ASN A 46 3.39 10.87 -0.65
C ASN A 46 3.54 10.29 0.76
N MET A 47 4.49 9.38 1.00
CA MET A 47 4.62 8.69 2.29
C MET A 47 4.85 9.61 3.51
N PRO A 48 5.69 10.66 3.45
CA PRO A 48 5.84 11.58 4.57
C PRO A 48 4.52 12.28 4.93
N LYS A 49 3.77 12.72 3.91
CA LYS A 49 2.44 13.35 4.08
C LYS A 49 1.43 12.37 4.65
N LEU A 50 1.44 11.12 4.20
CA LEU A 50 0.60 10.06 4.76
C LEU A 50 0.94 9.79 6.22
N LYS A 51 2.23 9.86 6.62
CA LYS A 51 2.65 9.70 8.02
C LYS A 51 2.09 10.80 8.91
N GLU A 52 2.12 12.05 8.48
CA GLU A 52 1.54 13.16 9.24
C GLU A 52 0.04 13.03 9.49
N ILE A 53 -0.65 12.25 8.64
CA ILE A 53 -2.08 12.00 8.75
C ILE A 53 -2.36 10.76 9.61
N ILE A 54 -1.62 9.67 9.38
CA ILE A 54 -1.80 8.39 10.08
C ILE A 54 -1.34 8.48 11.54
N GLY A 55 -0.31 9.29 11.82
CA GLY A 55 0.36 9.32 13.11
C GLY A 55 1.16 8.04 13.36
N ASP A 56 1.62 7.84 14.59
CA ASP A 56 2.18 6.56 15.02
C ASP A 56 1.07 5.52 15.14
N HIS A 57 1.32 4.34 14.58
CA HIS A 57 0.30 3.32 14.53
C HIS A 57 0.85 1.93 14.84
N LYS A 58 0.38 1.36 15.94
CA LYS A 58 0.64 -0.03 16.32
C LYS A 58 -0.45 -0.92 15.74
N SER A 59 -0.20 -1.52 14.58
CA SER A 59 -1.14 -2.49 14.00
C SER A 59 -1.07 -3.83 14.71
N GLU A 60 -2.06 -4.13 15.54
CA GLU A 60 -2.23 -5.47 16.11
C GLU A 60 -2.54 -6.47 15.00
N TYR A 61 -1.57 -7.32 14.65
CA TYR A 61 -1.83 -8.52 13.87
C TYR A 61 -0.80 -9.60 14.19
N ASP A 62 -1.28 -10.83 14.32
CA ASP A 62 -0.46 -12.01 14.58
C ASP A 62 0.34 -12.42 13.34
N PHE A 63 1.60 -12.73 13.60
CA PHE A 63 2.58 -13.18 12.62
C PHE A 63 2.17 -14.58 12.12
N ILE A 64 2.09 -14.79 10.81
CA ILE A 64 2.04 -16.13 10.22
C ILE A 64 3.35 -16.31 9.46
N ASP A 65 4.38 -16.74 10.19
CA ASP A 65 5.57 -17.34 9.59
C ASP A 65 5.36 -18.84 9.58
N THR A 66 4.94 -19.37 8.45
CA THR A 66 5.19 -20.78 8.14
C THR A 66 5.71 -20.83 6.72
N GLU A 67 6.99 -21.18 6.59
CA GLU A 67 7.67 -21.43 5.32
C GLU A 67 7.06 -22.66 4.64
N ASP A 68 5.88 -22.52 4.05
CA ASP A 68 5.32 -23.53 3.16
C ASP A 68 5.97 -23.42 1.78
N ARG A 69 6.97 -24.28 1.54
CA ARG A 69 7.76 -24.37 0.31
C ARG A 69 6.95 -24.83 -0.91
N SER A 70 5.67 -25.19 -0.77
CA SER A 70 4.77 -25.46 -1.91
C SER A 70 4.20 -24.18 -2.54
N ARG A 71 4.42 -23.01 -1.92
CA ARG A 71 3.80 -21.73 -2.32
C ARG A 71 4.71 -20.80 -3.12
N ILE A 72 5.76 -21.36 -3.76
CA ILE A 72 6.88 -20.58 -4.30
C ILE A 72 6.50 -19.61 -5.42
N ASP A 73 5.40 -19.87 -6.11
CA ASP A 73 4.92 -19.03 -7.22
C ASP A 73 4.21 -17.75 -6.75
N LYS A 74 4.06 -17.56 -5.42
CA LYS A 74 3.31 -16.47 -4.78
C LYS A 74 4.20 -15.39 -4.16
N TYR A 75 5.49 -15.39 -4.47
CA TYR A 75 6.41 -14.43 -3.86
C TYR A 75 6.45 -13.10 -4.58
N VAL A 76 6.24 -12.05 -3.80
CA VAL A 76 6.76 -10.72 -4.13
C VAL A 76 8.25 -10.72 -3.85
N ARG A 77 9.06 -10.45 -4.88
CA ARG A 77 10.52 -10.33 -4.72
C ARG A 77 10.93 -8.87 -4.90
N LEU A 78 11.52 -8.30 -3.86
CA LEU A 78 12.00 -6.91 -3.87
C LEU A 78 13.51 -6.87 -3.97
N ASN A 79 14.02 -5.95 -4.79
CA ASN A 79 15.45 -5.64 -4.76
C ASN A 79 15.84 -4.95 -3.44
N GLU A 80 17.14 -4.95 -3.13
CA GLU A 80 17.67 -4.40 -1.88
C GLU A 80 17.24 -2.95 -1.60
N ASN A 81 17.27 -2.09 -2.61
CA ASN A 81 16.89 -0.68 -2.46
C ASN A 81 15.41 -0.53 -2.09
N LYS A 82 14.53 -1.27 -2.77
CA LYS A 82 13.09 -1.24 -2.52
C LYS A 82 12.76 -1.86 -1.16
N TYR A 83 13.47 -2.91 -0.77
CA TYR A 83 13.37 -3.47 0.59
C TYR A 83 13.79 -2.44 1.65
N LYS A 84 14.92 -1.75 1.46
CA LYS A 84 15.36 -0.65 2.34
C LYS A 84 14.32 0.47 2.42
N THR A 85 13.69 0.83 1.31
CA THR A 85 12.60 1.82 1.29
C THR A 85 11.40 1.35 2.11
N LEU A 86 10.94 0.11 1.93
CA LEU A 86 9.86 -0.44 2.75
C LEU A 86 10.24 -0.51 4.23
N LYS A 87 11.48 -0.87 4.57
CA LYS A 87 11.97 -0.90 5.94
C LYS A 87 11.96 0.50 6.57
N LYS A 88 12.35 1.53 5.81
CA LYS A 88 12.21 2.93 6.23
C LYS A 88 10.76 3.30 6.51
N TRP A 89 9.81 2.86 5.69
CA TRP A 89 8.38 3.11 5.94
C TRP A 89 7.88 2.36 7.16
N HIS A 90 8.30 1.12 7.36
CA HIS A 90 8.00 0.36 8.57
C HIS A 90 8.40 1.12 9.84
N TYR A 91 9.62 1.66 9.88
CA TYR A 91 10.04 2.52 10.98
C TYR A 91 9.23 3.82 11.05
N LEU A 92 8.98 4.46 9.91
CA LEU A 92 8.22 5.71 9.85
C LEU A 92 6.82 5.55 10.44
N PHE A 93 6.10 4.47 10.13
CA PHE A 93 4.72 4.24 10.60
C PHE A 93 4.64 3.50 11.95
N ASN A 94 5.76 3.01 12.47
CA ASN A 94 5.84 2.18 13.68
C ASN A 94 4.96 0.90 13.61
N GLU A 95 4.90 0.32 12.42
CA GLU A 95 4.05 -0.84 12.13
C GLU A 95 4.70 -2.14 12.62
N TYR A 96 3.93 -3.16 13.01
CA TYR A 96 4.50 -4.43 13.50
C TYR A 96 5.23 -5.26 12.43
N GLY A 97 4.91 -5.07 11.14
CA GLY A 97 5.55 -5.83 10.07
C GLY A 97 5.54 -5.13 8.71
N ILE A 98 6.63 -5.31 7.96
CA ILE A 98 6.76 -4.81 6.57
C ILE A 98 5.64 -5.36 5.66
N SER A 99 5.20 -6.59 5.95
CA SER A 99 4.07 -7.26 5.30
C SER A 99 2.74 -6.53 5.43
N VAL A 100 2.51 -5.88 6.58
CA VAL A 100 1.29 -5.13 6.87
C VAL A 100 1.21 -3.92 5.94
N ILE A 101 2.31 -3.17 5.84
CA ILE A 101 2.43 -2.01 4.94
C ILE A 101 2.17 -2.45 3.50
N LEU A 102 2.79 -3.55 3.06
CA LEU A 102 2.64 -4.03 1.69
C LEU A 102 1.17 -4.37 1.38
N ARG A 103 0.51 -5.10 2.27
CA ARG A 103 -0.91 -5.47 2.13
C ARG A 103 -1.81 -4.25 2.07
N ASP A 104 -1.57 -3.27 2.93
CA ASP A 104 -2.37 -2.05 2.99
C ASP A 104 -2.20 -1.21 1.71
N ILE A 105 -0.98 -1.15 1.15
CA ILE A 105 -0.72 -0.47 -0.13
C ILE A 105 -1.38 -1.21 -1.30
N ILE A 106 -1.26 -2.54 -1.40
CA ILE A 106 -1.94 -3.32 -2.46
C ILE A 106 -3.44 -3.06 -2.40
N LYS A 107 -4.00 -3.05 -1.19
CA LYS A 107 -5.41 -2.80 -0.97
C LYS A 107 -5.81 -1.39 -1.41
N PHE A 108 -5.01 -0.38 -1.06
CA PHE A 108 -5.22 1.02 -1.47
C PHE A 108 -5.26 1.15 -3.00
N PHE A 109 -4.28 0.57 -3.70
CA PHE A 109 -4.26 0.58 -5.16
C PHE A 109 -5.47 -0.14 -5.77
N TYR A 110 -5.81 -1.32 -5.23
CA TYR A 110 -6.95 -2.09 -5.71
C TYR A 110 -8.27 -1.32 -5.57
N GLU A 111 -8.55 -0.78 -4.37
CA GLU A 111 -9.79 -0.03 -4.11
C GLU A 111 -9.85 1.26 -4.94
N GLY A 112 -8.70 1.93 -5.14
CA GLY A 112 -8.59 3.09 -6.00
C GLY A 112 -8.92 2.79 -7.46
N ILE A 113 -8.27 1.77 -8.03
CA ILE A 113 -8.47 1.40 -9.45
C ILE A 113 -9.88 0.87 -9.69
N VAL A 114 -10.43 0.03 -8.80
CA VAL A 114 -11.83 -0.44 -8.90
C VAL A 114 -12.81 0.73 -8.93
N LYS A 115 -12.55 1.79 -8.16
CA LYS A 115 -13.48 2.90 -8.02
C LYS A 115 -13.35 3.97 -9.11
N TYR A 116 -12.14 4.20 -9.65
CA TYR A 116 -11.88 5.32 -10.56
C TYR A 116 -11.31 4.93 -11.91
N GLY A 117 -10.92 3.67 -12.11
CA GLY A 117 -10.10 3.25 -13.24
C GLY A 117 -8.61 3.56 -13.02
N ALA A 118 -7.74 2.87 -13.75
CA ALA A 118 -6.30 2.95 -13.57
C ALA A 118 -5.76 4.37 -13.83
N ASP A 119 -6.03 4.95 -15.01
CA ASP A 119 -5.46 6.23 -15.43
C ASP A 119 -5.83 7.35 -14.45
N LYS A 120 -7.14 7.50 -14.17
CA LYS A 120 -7.63 8.51 -13.24
C LYS A 120 -7.05 8.30 -11.84
N PHE A 121 -6.96 7.06 -11.36
CA PHE A 121 -6.36 6.80 -10.05
C PHE A 121 -4.86 7.12 -9.98
N LEU A 122 -4.11 6.84 -11.04
CA LEU A 122 -2.68 7.15 -11.10
C LEU A 122 -2.43 8.65 -11.17
N ASP A 123 -3.19 9.38 -11.98
CA ASP A 123 -3.15 10.85 -12.04
C ASP A 123 -3.42 11.47 -10.67
N LEU A 124 -4.32 10.87 -9.89
CA LEU A 124 -4.62 11.30 -8.53
C LEU A 124 -3.43 11.04 -7.59
N ILE A 125 -2.79 9.87 -7.65
CA ILE A 125 -1.61 9.59 -6.81
C ILE A 125 -0.44 10.51 -7.15
N ASP A 126 -0.25 10.84 -8.44
CA ASP A 126 0.83 11.73 -8.86
C ASP A 126 0.61 13.19 -8.43
N LYS A 127 -0.64 13.59 -8.13
CA LYS A 127 -0.96 14.89 -7.53
C LYS A 127 -0.57 14.96 -6.05
N ASN A 128 -0.14 16.13 -5.61
CA ASN A 128 0.20 16.38 -4.21
C ASN A 128 -1.02 16.26 -3.28
N LEU A 129 -0.91 15.45 -2.23
CA LEU A 129 -1.97 15.34 -1.20
C LEU A 129 -2.27 16.68 -0.53
N ASN A 130 -3.55 17.08 -0.49
CA ASN A 130 -4.03 18.22 0.30
C ASN A 130 -4.30 17.78 1.75
N LEU A 131 -3.26 17.94 2.59
CA LEU A 131 -3.29 17.53 3.99
C LEU A 131 -4.42 18.16 4.80
N HIS A 132 -4.73 19.44 4.55
CA HIS A 132 -5.74 20.17 5.30
C HIS A 132 -7.13 19.55 5.10
N LYS A 133 -7.53 19.30 3.85
CA LYS A 133 -8.81 18.66 3.53
C LYS A 133 -8.92 17.25 4.10
N ILE A 134 -7.85 16.45 3.97
CA ILE A 134 -7.83 15.08 4.50
C ILE A 134 -7.98 15.09 6.02
N LYS A 135 -7.22 15.93 6.75
CA LYS A 135 -7.33 16.06 8.21
C LYS A 135 -8.73 16.52 8.64
N TYR A 136 -9.32 17.48 7.92
CA TYR A 136 -10.67 17.96 8.20
C TYR A 136 -11.73 16.86 8.04
N ALA A 137 -11.72 16.15 6.90
CA ALA A 137 -12.64 15.03 6.67
C ALA A 137 -12.46 13.92 7.71
N MET A 138 -11.22 13.65 8.10
CA MET A 138 -10.92 12.64 9.13
C MET A 138 -11.35 13.02 10.53
N LYS A 139 -11.38 14.31 10.89
CA LYS A 139 -11.77 14.76 12.23
C LYS A 139 -13.17 14.26 12.62
N ASN A 140 -14.11 14.30 11.67
CA ASN A 140 -15.49 13.85 11.86
C ASN A 140 -15.61 12.32 11.82
N ILE A 141 -14.77 11.67 11.02
CA ILE A 141 -14.76 10.23 10.83
C ILE A 141 -14.15 9.50 12.05
N LEU A 142 -13.08 10.06 12.62
CA LEU A 142 -12.35 9.48 13.75
C LEU A 142 -13.12 9.54 15.06
N THR A 143 -13.99 10.54 15.24
CA THR A 143 -14.83 10.69 16.44
C THR A 143 -15.80 9.53 16.61
N HIS A 144 -16.15 8.84 15.52
CA HIS A 144 -17.13 7.75 15.53
C HIS A 144 -16.54 6.34 15.42
N MET A 145 -15.21 6.20 15.36
CA MET A 145 -14.57 4.89 15.13
C MET A 145 -13.66 4.42 16.25
N MET A 146 -13.92 3.20 16.73
CA MET A 146 -13.11 2.56 17.77
C MET A 146 -12.02 1.63 17.21
N LYS A 147 -12.18 1.06 16.01
CA LYS A 147 -11.24 0.06 15.47
C LYS A 147 -10.20 0.64 14.50
N ILE A 148 -8.93 0.35 14.79
CA ILE A 148 -7.73 0.68 14.01
C ILE A 148 -7.85 0.30 12.52
N SER A 149 -8.28 -0.93 12.22
CA SER A 149 -8.36 -1.41 10.83
C SER A 149 -9.44 -0.70 10.02
N ILE A 150 -10.49 -0.22 10.67
CA ILE A 150 -11.54 0.58 10.04
C ILE A 150 -11.03 2.01 9.81
N LYS A 151 -10.31 2.59 10.78
CA LYS A 151 -9.66 3.91 10.62
C LYS A 151 -8.73 3.94 9.40
N LYS A 152 -7.89 2.92 9.22
CA LYS A 152 -7.01 2.81 8.03
C LYS A 152 -7.80 2.73 6.72
N ARG A 153 -8.85 1.90 6.66
CA ARG A 153 -9.70 1.79 5.46
C ARG A 153 -10.39 3.10 5.12
N LEU A 154 -10.94 3.79 6.11
CA LEU A 154 -11.60 5.06 5.88
C LEU A 154 -10.61 6.15 5.52
N LEU A 155 -9.41 6.18 6.12
CA LEU A 155 -8.33 7.05 5.67
C LEU A 155 -8.02 6.82 4.19
N TYR A 156 -7.83 5.56 3.78
CA TYR A 156 -7.57 5.24 2.38
C TYR A 156 -8.69 5.73 1.47
N SER A 157 -9.95 5.45 1.81
CA SER A 157 -11.10 6.00 1.09
C SER A 157 -11.11 7.53 1.05
N THR A 158 -10.74 8.19 2.15
CA THR A 158 -10.73 9.66 2.29
C THR A 158 -9.63 10.28 1.45
N VAL A 159 -8.42 9.72 1.48
CA VAL A 159 -7.30 10.11 0.61
C VAL A 159 -7.73 10.01 -0.84
N VAL A 160 -8.30 8.86 -1.20
CA VAL A 160 -8.79 8.59 -2.55
C VAL A 160 -9.89 9.58 -2.97
N GLN A 161 -10.84 9.90 -2.08
CA GLN A 161 -11.90 10.86 -2.35
C GLN A 161 -11.39 12.31 -2.43
N ASN A 162 -10.45 12.72 -1.58
CA ASN A 162 -9.97 14.11 -1.52
C ASN A 162 -8.87 14.42 -2.53
N LEU A 163 -8.27 13.40 -3.15
CA LEU A 163 -7.41 13.60 -4.31
C LEU A 163 -8.18 14.19 -5.51
N LEU A 164 -9.53 14.07 -5.53
CA LEU A 164 -10.39 14.39 -6.67
C LEU A 164 -10.98 15.80 -6.72
N ASP A 165 -10.86 16.60 -5.67
CA ASP A 165 -11.45 17.95 -5.64
C ASP A 165 -10.67 18.99 -6.47
N TYR A 166 -9.90 18.54 -7.46
CA TYR A 166 -9.45 19.38 -8.57
C TYR A 166 -10.25 18.97 -9.82
N SER A 167 -11.51 19.40 -9.85
CA SER A 167 -12.25 19.71 -11.08
C SER A 167 -12.78 21.12 -10.92
#